data_AF-A0A0T6ARN3-F1
#
_entry.id   AF-A0A0T6ARN3-F1
#
_cell.length_a   1.000
_cell.length_b   1.000
_cell.length_c   1.000
_cell.angle_alpha   90.00
_cell.angle_beta   90.00
_cell.angle_gamma   90.00
#
_symmetry.space_group_name_H-M   'P 1'
#
loop_
_entity.id
_entity.type
_entity.pdbx_description
1 polymer ?
#
loop_
_entity_poly.entity_id
_entity_poly.type
_entity_poly.pdbx_seq_one_letter_code
_entity_poly.pdbx_strand_id
1 'polypeptide(L)' 'MARQPEFASPEEERAYLQGVKTQLDRAQTREEVIAIWREHYLRIGHRKLGRLLIGRPIDEILKARG' A
#
# COMPACT_ATOMS: atom_id res chain seq x y z
N MET A 1 -15.12 5.25 -10.70
CA MET A 1 -14.62 4.14 -9.87
C MET A 1 -14.93 4.46 -8.43
N ALA A 2 -15.73 3.62 -7.76
CA ALA A 2 -16.07 3.79 -6.35
C ALA A 2 -14.83 3.49 -5.49
N ARG A 3 -14.63 4.26 -4.42
CA ARG A 3 -13.61 3.97 -3.40
C ARG A 3 -13.91 2.58 -2.83
N GLN A 4 -12.90 1.71 -2.73
CA GLN A 4 -13.08 0.41 -2.09
C GLN A 4 -13.50 0.61 -0.62
N PRO A 5 -14.27 -0.33 -0.04
CA PRO A 5 -14.68 -0.23 1.36
C PRO A 5 -13.47 -0.08 2.28
N GLU A 6 -13.66 0.64 3.38
CA GLU A 6 -12.65 0.75 4.43
C GLU A 6 -12.32 -0.63 5.01
N PHE A 7 -11.08 -0.81 5.45
CA PHE A 7 -10.66 -2.03 6.14
C PHE A 7 -11.50 -2.22 7.41
N ALA A 8 -11.93 -3.46 7.67
CA ALA A 8 -12.76 -3.80 8.82
C ALA A 8 -11.99 -3.70 10.14
N SER A 9 -10.66 -3.82 10.11
CA SER A 9 -9.81 -3.64 11.29
C SER A 9 -8.41 -3.09 10.94
N PRO A 10 -7.70 -2.48 11.92
CA PRO A 10 -6.31 -2.08 11.74
C PRO A 10 -5.37 -3.25 11.41
N GLU A 11 -5.69 -4.45 11.88
CA GLU A 11 -4.92 -5.67 11.61
C GLU A 11 -5.10 -6.13 10.16
N GLU A 12 -6.33 -6.05 9.64
CA GLU A 12 -6.60 -6.32 8.21
C GLU A 12 -5.84 -5.32 7.33
N GLU A 13 -5.87 -4.03 7.69
CA GLU A 13 -5.12 -3.01 6.98
C GLU A 13 -3.60 -3.30 7.02
N ARG A 14 -3.07 -3.66 8.20
CA ARG A 14 -1.64 -4.02 8.35
C ARG A 14 -1.27 -5.20 7.46
N ALA A 15 -2.05 -6.27 7.47
CA ALA A 15 -1.82 -7.46 6.65
C ALA A 15 -1.84 -7.10 5.16
N TYR A 16 -2.79 -6.25 4.74
CA TYR A 16 -2.87 -5.75 3.37
C TYR A 16 -1.61 -4.96 2.98
N LEU A 17 -1.19 -4.00 3.80
CA LEU A 17 0.00 -3.19 3.54
C LEU A 17 1.28 -4.04 3.49
N GLN A 18 1.37 -5.10 4.30
CA GLN A 18 2.48 -6.05 4.26
C GLN A 18 2.52 -6.82 2.94
N GLY A 19 1.35 -7.22 2.43
CA GLY A 19 1.21 -7.86 1.12
C GLY A 19 1.66 -6.93 -0.01
N VAL A 20 1.18 -5.69 -0.03
CA VAL A 20 1.57 -4.68 -1.04
C VAL A 20 3.07 -4.38 -0.96
N LYS A 21 3.63 -4.23 0.25
CA LYS A 21 5.07 -4.05 0.42
C LYS A 21 5.86 -5.20 -0.19
N THR A 22 5.46 -6.43 0.07
CA THR A 22 6.15 -7.62 -0.46
C THR A 22 6.12 -7.66 -1.99
N GLN A 23 5.03 -7.21 -2.61
CA GLN A 23 4.95 -7.09 -4.07
C GLN A 23 5.90 -5.99 -4.59
N LEU A 24 5.88 -4.81 -3.96
CA LEU A 24 6.76 -3.70 -4.34
C LEU A 24 8.24 -4.05 -4.18
N ASP A 25 8.62 -4.75 -3.11
CA ASP A 25 9.99 -5.19 -2.84
C ASP A 25 10.47 -6.24 -3.85
N ARG A 26 9.54 -6.99 -4.48
CA ARG A 26 9.85 -7.99 -5.52
C ARG A 26 9.87 -7.42 -6.93
N ALA A 27 9.24 -6.26 -7.15
CA ALA A 27 9.19 -5.61 -8.46
C ALA A 27 10.61 -5.17 -8.87
N GLN A 28 11.02 -5.56 -10.07
CA GLN A 28 12.35 -5.25 -10.62
C GLN A 28 12.28 -4.18 -11.70
N THR A 29 11.10 -3.98 -12.29
CA THR A 29 10.88 -3.06 -13.40
C THR A 29 9.92 -1.94 -13.02
N ARG A 30 9.99 -0.84 -13.78
CA ARG A 30 9.07 0.28 -13.63
C ARG A 30 7.63 -0.14 -13.94
N GLU A 31 7.46 -1.00 -14.93
CA GLU A 31 6.17 -1.51 -15.39
C GLU A 31 5.46 -2.32 -14.31
N GLU A 32 6.18 -3.18 -13.60
CA GLU A 32 5.67 -3.93 -12.44
C GLU A 32 5.23 -3.00 -11.32
N VAL A 33 6.05 -1.99 -10.99
CA VAL A 33 5.69 -0.99 -9.97
C VAL A 33 4.42 -0.25 -10.38
N ILE A 34 4.28 0.13 -11.66
CA ILE A 34 3.07 0.80 -12.17
C ILE A 34 1.84 -0.11 -12.08
N ALA A 35 1.99 -1.41 -12.37
CA ALA A 35 0.89 -2.38 -12.27
C ALA A 35 0.40 -2.51 -10.81
N ILE A 36 1.32 -2.74 -9.87
CA ILE A 36 1.03 -2.81 -8.43
C ILE A 36 0.40 -1.49 -7.94
N TRP A 37 0.92 -0.36 -8.43
CA TRP A 37 0.40 0.96 -8.07
C TRP A 37 -1.06 1.11 -8.51
N ARG A 38 -1.40 0.76 -9.75
CA ARG A 38 -2.77 0.85 -10.29
C ARG A 38 -3.74 -0.05 -9.53
N GLU A 39 -3.31 -1.24 -9.17
CA GLU A 39 -4.12 -2.22 -8.43
C GLU A 39 -4.54 -1.71 -7.04
N HIS A 40 -3.59 -1.10 -6.30
CA HIS A 40 -3.80 -0.77 -4.90
C HIS A 40 -4.11 0.72 -4.63
N TYR A 41 -3.90 1.60 -5.62
CA TYR A 41 -4.09 3.05 -5.48
C TYR A 41 -5.47 3.43 -4.95
N LEU A 42 -6.53 2.79 -5.45
CA LEU A 42 -7.91 3.09 -5.03
C LEU A 42 -8.23 2.60 -3.61
N ARG A 43 -7.45 1.65 -3.09
CA ARG A 43 -7.64 1.07 -1.75
C ARG A 43 -6.89 1.88 -0.69
N ILE A 44 -5.60 2.13 -0.89
CA ILE A 44 -4.73 2.72 0.15
C ILE A 44 -4.21 4.12 -0.17
N GLY A 45 -4.41 4.60 -1.41
CA GLY A 45 -4.00 5.92 -1.85
C GLY A 45 -2.50 6.06 -2.14
N HIS A 46 -2.15 7.11 -2.89
CA HIS A 46 -0.78 7.38 -3.35
C HIS A 46 0.21 7.59 -2.18
N ARG A 47 -0.24 8.18 -1.06
CA ARG A 47 0.62 8.48 0.09
C ARG A 47 1.13 7.22 0.79
N LYS A 48 0.26 6.23 1.01
CA LYS A 48 0.67 4.95 1.61
C LYS A 48 1.56 4.17 0.65
N LEU A 49 1.18 4.09 -0.63
CA LEU A 49 1.99 3.45 -1.67
C LEU A 49 3.40 4.05 -1.77
N GLY A 50 3.52 5.38 -1.83
CA GLY A 50 4.82 6.05 -1.89
C GLY A 50 5.69 5.75 -0.68
N ARG A 51 5.09 5.70 0.53
CA ARG A 51 5.81 5.33 1.75
C ARG A 51 6.28 3.87 1.74
N LEU A 52 5.44 2.95 1.28
CA LEU A 52 5.82 1.54 1.14
C LEU A 52 6.99 1.39 0.16
N LEU A 53 6.93 2.08 -0.99
CA LEU A 53 7.94 2.03 -2.03
C LEU A 53 9.32 2.52 -1.55
N ILE A 54 9.37 3.56 -0.72
CA ILE A 54 10.64 4.06 -0.13
C ILE A 54 11.07 3.27 1.12
N GLY A 55 10.39 2.17 1.45
CA GLY A 55 10.77 1.29 2.56
C GLY A 55 10.39 1.79 3.96
N ARG A 56 9.44 2.73 4.10
CA ARG A 56 8.97 3.15 5.44
C ARG A 56 8.33 1.97 6.19
N PRO A 57 8.60 1.82 7.50
CA PRO A 57 7.95 0.79 8.33
C PRO A 57 6.43 0.93 8.34
N ILE A 58 5.70 -0.19 8.24
CA ILE A 58 4.23 -0.20 8.20
C ILE A 58 3.62 0.42 9.46
N ASP A 59 4.21 0.18 10.63
CA ASP A 59 3.75 0.78 11.89
C ASP A 59 3.81 2.33 11.86
N GLU A 60 4.78 2.93 11.16
CA GLU A 60 4.84 4.39 10.97
C GLU A 60 3.83 4.89 9.93
N ILE A 61 3.54 4.08 8.91
CA ILE A 61 2.54 4.40 7.87
C ILE A 61 1.14 4.44 8.49
N LEU A 62 0.83 3.49 9.38
CA LEU A 62 -0.45 3.40 10.07
C LEU A 62 -0.64 4.49 11.13
N LYS A 63 0.43 4.88 11.85
CA LYS A 63 0.39 5.99 12.83
C LYS A 63 0.11 7.35 12.21
N ALA A 64 0.47 7.54 10.94
CA ALA A 64 0.30 8.81 10.25
C ALA A 64 -1.13 9.08 9.75
N ARG A 65 -2.16 8.62 10.49
CA ARG A 65 -3.52 9.16 10.37
C ARG A 65 -3.47 10.63 10.80
N GLY A 66 -3.16 11.50 9.84
CA GLY A 66 -3.51 12.91 9.85
C GLY A 66 -4.75 13.10 8.98
#